data_AF-A0ABD5HPR6-F1
#
_entry.id   AF-A0ABD5HPR6-F1
#
_cell.length_a   1.000
_cell.length_b   1.000
_cell.length_c   1.000
_cell.angle_alpha   90.00
_cell.angle_beta   90.00
_cell.angle_gamma   90.00
#
_symmetry.space_group_name_H-M   'P 1'
#
loop_
_entity.id
_entity.type
_entity.pdbx_description
1 polymer ?
#
loop_
_entity_poly.entity_id
_entity_poly.type
_entity_poly.pdbx_seq_one_letter_code
_entity_poly.pdbx_strand_id
1 'polypeptide(L)'
;MSTSTIEALASAWARIAEEAEFPADYEGTATPQAHRASEAIQEQIRERIVATNDMRLFSLLHLLSQASLRMEQALWPEDYERMTREVEEA
;
A
#
# COMPACT_ATOMS: atom_id res chain seq x y z
N MET A 1 -31.79 -4.20 6.85
CA MET A 1 -30.80 -4.18 7.95
C MET A 1 -29.70 -3.24 7.53
N SER A 2 -29.45 -2.19 8.31
CA SER A 2 -28.34 -1.27 8.03
C SER A 2 -27.07 -1.96 8.52
N THR A 3 -26.28 -2.51 7.60
CA THR A 3 -24.90 -2.95 7.91
C THR A 3 -24.19 -1.80 8.61
N SER A 4 -23.55 -2.10 9.74
CA SER A 4 -22.77 -1.09 10.47
C SER A 4 -21.72 -0.51 9.52
N THR A 5 -21.46 0.81 9.59
CA THR A 5 -20.43 1.48 8.78
C THR A 5 -19.08 0.76 8.83
N ILE A 6 -18.78 0.10 9.97
CA ILE A 6 -17.56 -0.69 10.15
C ILE A 6 -17.58 -1.99 9.34
N GLU A 7 -18.71 -2.71 9.29
CA GLU A 7 -18.83 -3.95 8.50
C GLU A 7 -18.71 -3.67 7.00
N ALA A 8 -19.29 -2.56 6.55
CA ALA A 8 -19.17 -2.10 5.17
C ALA A 8 -17.73 -1.74 4.81
N LEU A 9 -17.02 -1.06 5.71
CA LEU A 9 -15.59 -0.75 5.53
C LEU A 9 -14.73 -2.02 5.54
N ALA A 10 -14.97 -2.95 6.47
CA ALA A 10 -14.24 -4.22 6.53
C ALA A 10 -14.44 -5.06 5.27
N SER A 11 -15.68 -5.12 4.75
CA SER A 11 -15.99 -5.85 3.50
C SER A 11 -15.36 -5.17 2.28
N ALA A 12 -15.35 -3.83 2.25
CA ALA A 12 -14.69 -3.08 1.19
C ALA A 12 -13.17 -3.31 1.21
N TRP A 13 -12.56 -3.30 2.40
CA TRP A 13 -11.14 -3.60 2.55
C TRP A 13 -10.80 -5.03 2.15
N ALA A 14 -11.58 -6.02 2.60
CA ALA A 14 -11.34 -7.43 2.28
C ALA A 14 -11.31 -7.67 0.76
N ARG A 15 -12.23 -7.04 0.02
CA ARG A 15 -12.25 -7.12 -1.44
C ARG A 15 -11.05 -6.46 -2.10
N ILE A 16 -10.63 -5.28 -1.64
CA ILE A 16 -9.42 -4.61 -2.17
C ILE A 16 -8.18 -5.46 -1.90
N ALA A 17 -8.07 -6.03 -0.70
CA ALA A 17 -6.97 -6.90 -0.33
C ALA A 17 -6.94 -8.19 -1.17
N GLU A 18 -8.11 -8.80 -1.43
CA GLU A 18 -8.25 -9.96 -2.30
C GLU A 18 -7.87 -9.63 -3.76
N GLU A 19 -8.39 -8.53 -4.31
CA GLU A 19 -8.10 -8.06 -5.67
C GLU A 19 -6.61 -7.74 -5.86
N ALA A 20 -5.93 -7.27 -4.81
CA ALA A 20 -4.49 -7.00 -4.82
C ALA A 20 -3.63 -8.23 -4.46
N GLU A 21 -4.22 -9.41 -4.25
CA GLU A 21 -3.54 -10.63 -3.81
C GLU A 21 -2.71 -10.43 -2.53
N PHE A 22 -3.20 -9.58 -1.62
CA PHE A 22 -2.55 -9.30 -0.35
C PHE A 22 -2.56 -10.55 0.53
N PRO A 23 -1.42 -10.91 1.18
CA PRO A 23 -1.36 -12.14 1.97
C PRO A 23 -2.39 -12.15 3.11
N ALA A 24 -3.22 -13.19 3.17
CA ALA A 24 -4.34 -13.29 4.12
C ALA A 24 -3.89 -13.44 5.59
N ASP A 25 -2.70 -14.01 5.79
CA ASP A 25 -2.04 -14.25 7.08
C ASP A 25 -0.85 -13.29 7.28
N TYR A 26 -0.92 -12.08 6.71
CA TYR A 26 0.14 -11.10 6.83
C TYR A 26 0.35 -10.62 8.27
N GLU A 27 1.43 -11.09 8.90
CA GLU A 27 1.80 -10.71 10.28
C GLU A 27 2.71 -9.46 10.36
N GLY A 28 2.93 -8.75 9.24
CA GLY A 28 3.80 -7.57 9.22
C GLY A 28 5.23 -7.82 8.73
N THR A 29 5.56 -9.04 8.31
CA THR A 29 6.87 -9.37 7.76
C THR A 29 6.96 -8.94 6.30
N ALA A 30 7.95 -8.11 5.94
CA ALA A 30 8.16 -7.70 4.55
C ALA A 30 8.38 -8.94 3.65
N THR A 31 7.53 -9.09 2.64
CA THR A 31 7.67 -10.12 1.60
C THR A 31 7.48 -9.46 0.24
N PRO A 32 8.09 -9.99 -0.84
CA PRO A 32 7.87 -9.45 -2.18
C PRO A 32 6.39 -9.48 -2.60
N GLN A 33 5.61 -10.44 -2.10
CA GLN A 33 4.18 -10.50 -2.35
C GLN A 33 3.44 -9.35 -1.65
N ALA A 34 3.70 -9.13 -0.35
CA ALA A 34 3.07 -8.04 0.39
C ALA A 34 3.46 -6.66 -0.16
N HIS A 35 4.70 -6.49 -0.62
CA HIS A 35 5.17 -5.28 -1.28
C HIS A 35 4.39 -5.03 -2.59
N ARG A 36 4.35 -6.01 -3.52
CA ARG A 36 3.58 -5.89 -4.77
C ARG A 36 2.10 -5.62 -4.55
N ALA A 37 1.48 -6.32 -3.60
CA ALA A 37 0.09 -6.08 -3.26
C ALA A 37 -0.13 -4.65 -2.71
N SER A 38 0.82 -4.16 -1.91
CA SER A 38 0.79 -2.77 -1.41
C SER A 38 0.92 -1.76 -2.55
N GLU A 39 1.76 -2.01 -3.55
CA GLU A 39 1.89 -1.15 -4.74
C GLU A 39 0.60 -1.12 -5.57
N ALA A 40 -0.02 -2.28 -5.79
CA ALA A 40 -1.29 -2.38 -6.52
C ALA A 40 -2.41 -1.59 -5.82
N ILE A 41 -2.53 -1.69 -4.49
CA ILE A 41 -3.50 -0.91 -3.71
C ILE A 41 -3.21 0.59 -3.81
N GLN A 42 -1.94 1.00 -3.75
CA GLN A 42 -1.56 2.41 -3.91
C GLN A 42 -1.96 2.95 -5.28
N GLU A 43 -1.78 2.18 -6.35
CA GLU A 43 -2.18 2.56 -7.70
C GLU A 43 -3.70 2.77 -7.80
N GLN A 44 -4.50 1.81 -7.33
CA GLN A 44 -5.96 1.94 -7.29
C GLN A 44 -6.41 3.18 -6.48
N ILE A 45 -5.74 3.47 -5.37
CA ILE A 45 -6.03 4.67 -4.56
C ILE A 45 -5.69 5.95 -5.33
N ARG A 46 -4.56 6.00 -6.05
CA ARG A 46 -4.19 7.16 -6.88
C ARG A 46 -5.24 7.42 -7.96
N GLU A 47 -5.66 6.38 -8.68
CA GLU A 47 -6.73 6.49 -9.69
C GLU A 47 -8.02 7.04 -9.09
N ARG A 48 -8.38 6.56 -7.89
CA ARG A 48 -9.58 7.01 -7.21
C ARG A 48 -9.49 8.45 -6.72
N ILE A 49 -8.34 8.88 -6.22
CA ILE A 49 -8.08 10.29 -5.87
C ILE A 49 -8.29 11.18 -7.10
N VAL A 50 -7.75 10.80 -8.25
CA VAL A 50 -7.94 11.56 -9.50
C VAL A 50 -9.41 11.59 -9.90
N ALA A 51 -10.12 10.46 -9.79
CA ALA A 51 -11.52 10.35 -10.20
C ALA A 51 -12.51 11.09 -9.28
N THR A 52 -12.26 11.12 -7.97
CA THR A 52 -13.24 11.61 -6.99
C THR A 52 -12.79 12.84 -6.20
N ASN A 53 -11.50 13.23 -6.32
CA ASN A 53 -10.86 14.27 -5.50
C ASN A 53 -11.05 14.05 -3.98
N ASP A 54 -11.14 12.79 -3.53
CA ASP A 54 -11.31 12.48 -2.11
C ASP A 54 -9.98 12.59 -1.38
N MET A 55 -9.74 13.76 -0.79
CA MET A 55 -8.49 14.05 -0.11
C MET A 55 -8.18 13.13 1.08
N ARG A 56 -9.19 12.46 1.66
CA ARG A 56 -8.96 11.52 2.78
C ARG A 56 -8.15 10.30 2.35
N LEU A 57 -8.23 9.95 1.06
CA LEU A 57 -7.44 8.87 0.48
C LEU A 57 -5.95 9.19 0.41
N PHE A 58 -5.54 10.47 0.45
CA PHE A 58 -4.12 10.82 0.52
C PHE A 58 -3.46 10.32 1.80
N SER A 59 -4.16 10.39 2.94
CA SER A 59 -3.62 9.89 4.22
C SER A 59 -3.38 8.38 4.16
N LEU A 60 -4.29 7.63 3.54
CA LEU A 60 -4.13 6.19 3.34
C LEU A 60 -3.00 5.88 2.36
N LEU A 61 -2.94 6.60 1.23
CA LEU A 61 -1.87 6.48 0.24
C LEU A 61 -0.51 6.71 0.89
N HIS A 62 -0.37 7.78 1.68
CA HIS A 62 0.88 8.09 2.38
C HIS A 62 1.33 6.96 3.32
N LEU A 63 0.40 6.40 4.11
CA LEU A 63 0.72 5.29 5.00
C LEU A 63 1.18 4.04 4.24
N LEU A 64 0.49 3.70 3.15
CA LEU A 64 0.85 2.56 2.30
C LEU A 64 2.21 2.78 1.61
N SER A 65 2.50 3.98 1.11
CA SER A 65 3.81 4.30 0.53
C SER A 65 4.93 4.19 1.56
N GLN A 66 4.70 4.63 2.82
CA GLN A 66 5.67 4.45 3.90
C GLN A 66 5.88 2.98 4.28
N ALA A 67 4.82 2.17 4.25
CA ALA A 67 4.95 0.73 4.48
C ALA A 67 5.73 0.05 3.33
N SER A 68 5.38 0.36 2.08
CA SER A 68 6.07 -0.14 0.89
C SER A 68 7.56 0.19 0.89
N LEU A 69 7.91 1.43 1.21
CA LEU A 69 9.29 1.88 1.33
C LEU A 69 10.08 1.09 2.40
N ARG A 70 9.47 0.84 3.56
CA ARG A 70 10.09 0.01 4.60
C ARG A 70 10.25 -1.44 4.15
N MET A 71 9.31 -1.96 3.37
CA MET A 71 9.45 -3.30 2.78
C MET A 71 10.60 -3.33 1.77
N GLU A 72 10.75 -2.32 0.91
CA GLU A 72 11.87 -2.22 -0.04
C GLU A 72 13.22 -2.20 0.68
N GLN A 73 13.36 -1.39 1.72
CA GLN A 73 14.57 -1.36 2.56
C GLN A 73 14.91 -2.72 3.16
N ALA A 74 13.90 -3.51 3.54
CA ALA A 74 14.10 -4.84 4.12
C ALA A 74 14.35 -5.93 3.07
N LEU A 75 13.73 -5.82 1.89
CA LEU A 75 13.78 -6.82 0.82
C LEU A 75 14.98 -6.64 -0.10
N TRP A 76 15.36 -5.39 -0.38
CA TRP A 76 16.40 -5.01 -1.34
C TRP A 76 17.28 -3.87 -0.78
N PRO A 77 18.02 -4.10 0.32
CA PRO A 77 18.79 -3.05 0.99
C PRO A 77 19.88 -2.45 0.10
N GLU A 78 20.56 -3.25 -0.72
CA GLU A 78 21.63 -2.76 -1.61
C GLU A 78 21.09 -1.84 -2.71
N ASP A 79 19.94 -2.20 -3.28
CA ASP A 79 19.28 -1.40 -4.31
C ASP A 79 18.78 -0.08 -3.73
N TYR A 80 18.24 -0.12 -2.50
CA TYR A 80 17.82 1.07 -1.77
C TYR A 80 18.99 2.00 -1.43
N GLU A 81 20.11 1.46 -0.96
CA GLU A 81 21.33 2.24 -0.66
C GLU A 81 21.89 2.89 -1.92
N ARG A 82 21.93 2.17 -3.04
CA ARG A 82 22.37 2.71 -4.32
C ARG A 82 21.46 3.86 -4.76
N MET A 83 20.14 3.66 -4.74
CA MET A 83 19.18 4.70 -5.11
C MET A 83 19.31 5.93 -4.21
N THR A 84 19.49 5.72 -2.90
CA THR A 84 19.69 6.82 -1.93
C THR A 84 20.93 7.64 -2.27
N ARG A 85 22.05 6.98 -2.57
CA ARG A 85 23.29 7.66 -2.97
C ARG A 85 23.12 8.45 -4.26
N GLU A 86 22.47 7.86 -5.26
CA GLU A 86 22.19 8.53 -6.54
C GLU A 86 21.35 9.81 -6.37
N VAL A 87 20.39 9.81 -5.43
CA VAL A 87 19.58 10.99 -5.10
C VAL A 87 20.38 12.05 -4.35
N GLU A 88 21.29 11.65 -3.45
CA GLU A 88 22.16 12.58 -2.71
C GLU A 88 23.25 13.23 -3.59
N GLU A 89 23.68 12.53 -4.63
CA GLU A 89 24.72 12.99 -5.56
C GLU A 89 24.16 13.83 -6.75
N ALA A 90 22.84 13.93 -6.90
CA ALA A 90 22.14 14.67 -7.98
C ALA A 90 21.83 16.13 -7.61
#